data_AF-A0A3B0MKL6-F1
#
_entry.id   AF-A0A3B0MKL6-F1
#
_cell.length_a   1.000
_cell.length_b   1.000
_cell.length_c   1.000
_cell.angle_alpha   90.00
_cell.angle_beta   90.00
_cell.angle_gamma   90.00
#
_symmetry.space_group_name_H-M   'P 1'
#
loop_
_entity.id
_entity.type
_entity.pdbx_description
1 polymer ?
#
loop_
_entity_poly.entity_id
_entity_poly.type
_entity_poly.pdbx_seq_one_letter_code
_entity_poly.pdbx_strand_id
1 'polypeptide(L)' 'MGSDPTNSVVDAESRCWDHRNLYLLGSGTFPTITTANPTLTIAALTFRASRAVLKDLAHLG' A
#
# COMPACT_ATOMS: atom_id res chain seq x y z
N MET A 1 -1.04 3.75 6.41
CA MET A 1 -0.27 2.48 6.40
C MET A 1 0.02 2.10 7.83
N GLY A 2 -0.28 0.87 8.26
CA GLY A 2 -0.08 0.47 9.66
C GLY A 2 -0.16 -1.04 9.86
N SER A 3 -0.11 -1.45 11.13
CA SER A 3 -0.23 -2.86 11.54
C SER A 3 -1.59 -3.20 12.15
N ASP A 4 -2.48 -2.22 12.30
CA ASP A 4 -3.79 -2.37 12.94
C ASP A 4 -4.88 -1.61 12.16
N PRO A 5 -6.01 -2.27 11.80
CA PRO A 5 -7.11 -1.62 11.09
C PRO A 5 -7.82 -0.52 11.91
N THR A 6 -7.70 -0.51 13.24
CA THR A 6 -8.36 0.47 14.11
C THR A 6 -7.71 1.87 14.06
N ASN A 7 -6.47 1.97 13.59
CA ASN A 7 -5.71 3.22 13.55
C ASN A 7 -5.06 3.50 12.19
N SER A 8 -5.36 2.67 11.18
CA SER A 8 -4.79 2.81 9.85
C SER A 8 -5.76 2.33 8.78
N VAL A 9 -5.67 2.88 7.58
CA VAL A 9 -6.59 2.55 6.46
C VAL A 9 -6.05 1.45 5.53
N VAL A 10 -4.75 1.20 5.56
CA VAL A 10 -4.08 0.15 4.78
C VAL A 10 -2.96 -0.49 5.58
N ASP A 11 -2.64 -1.73 5.25
CA ASP A 11 -1.48 -2.46 5.76
C ASP A 11 -0.15 -1.98 5.14
N ALA A 12 0.96 -2.66 5.47
CA ALA A 12 2.31 -2.35 4.98
C ALA A 12 2.53 -2.57 3.46
N GLU A 13 1.64 -3.32 2.82
CA GLU A 13 1.63 -3.58 1.37
C GLU A 13 0.65 -2.65 0.63
N SER A 14 0.11 -1.64 1.33
CA SER A 14 -0.89 -0.70 0.82
C SER A 14 -2.23 -1.35 0.45
N ARG A 15 -2.55 -2.51 1.04
CA ARG A 15 -3.84 -3.19 0.89
C ARG A 15 -4.84 -2.64 1.90
N CYS A 16 -6.07 -2.39 1.46
CA CYS A 16 -7.15 -1.98 2.35
C CYS A 16 -7.52 -3.11 3.32
N TRP A 17 -7.84 -2.73 4.56
CA TRP A 17 -8.30 -3.70 5.56
C TRP A 17 -9.67 -4.30 5.21
N ASP A 18 -10.58 -3.47 4.69
CA ASP A 18 -11.97 -3.86 4.41
C ASP A 18 -12.10 -4.78 3.18
N HIS A 19 -11.16 -4.68 2.23
CA HIS A 19 -11.24 -5.37 0.95
C HIS A 19 -9.88 -5.92 0.54
N ARG A 20 -9.75 -7.26 0.55
CA ARG A 20 -8.49 -7.96 0.23
C ARG A 20 -7.98 -7.76 -1.20
N ASN A 21 -8.85 -7.33 -2.12
CA ASN A 21 -8.53 -7.06 -3.53
C ASN A 21 -8.46 -5.56 -3.86
N LEU A 22 -8.42 -4.69 -2.84
CA LEU A 22 -8.34 -3.23 -3.02
C LEU A 22 -7.02 -2.70 -2.45
N TYR A 23 -6.36 -1.84 -3.22
CA TYR A 23 -5.06 -1.25 -2.89
C TYR A 23 -5.10 0.26 -3.09
N LEU A 24 -4.41 1.00 -2.21
CA LEU A 24 -4.30 2.48 -2.29
C LEU A 24 -2.85 2.90 -2.46
N LEU A 25 -2.53 3.44 -3.64
CA LEU A 25 -1.16 3.81 -4.01
C LEU A 25 -1.04 5.33 -4.15
N GLY A 26 -0.08 5.93 -3.44
CA GLY A 26 0.15 7.36 -3.46
C GLY A 26 0.69 7.88 -2.13
N SER A 27 0.93 9.19 -2.05
CA SER A 27 1.38 9.82 -0.81
C SER A 27 0.31 9.87 0.29
N GLY A 28 -0.98 9.76 -0.07
CA GLY A 28 -2.09 9.81 0.89
C GLY A 28 -2.09 8.68 1.93
N THR A 29 -1.35 7.60 1.70
CA THR A 29 -1.23 6.48 2.65
C THR A 29 -0.05 6.61 3.61
N PHE A 30 0.80 7.63 3.44
CA PHE A 30 2.02 7.81 4.22
C PHE A 30 1.69 8.18 5.66
N PRO A 31 2.19 7.44 6.67
CA PRO A 31 2.01 7.83 8.08
C PRO A 31 2.70 9.16 8.41
N THR A 32 3.81 9.45 7.73
CA THR A 32 4.60 10.67 7.87
C THR A 32 5.10 11.11 6.51
N ILE A 33 5.07 12.42 6.23
CA ILE A 33 5.60 13.00 5.00
C ILE A 33 7.05 13.47 5.18
N THR A 34 7.85 13.37 4.13
CA THR A 34 9.23 13.90 4.09
C THR A 34 9.27 15.34 3.62
N THR A 35 10.31 16.09 4.00
CA THR A 35 10.58 17.45 3.50
C THR A 35 10.97 17.45 2.01
N ALA A 36 11.52 16.33 1.51
CA ALA A 36 11.90 16.17 0.10
C ALA A 36 10.73 15.69 -0.78
N ASN A 37 10.88 15.81 -2.10
CA ASN A 37 9.85 15.35 -3.04
C ASN A 37 9.64 13.83 -2.94
N PRO A 38 8.42 13.34 -2.64
CA PRO A 38 8.17 11.94 -2.33
C PRO A 38 8.06 11.02 -3.57
N THR A 39 8.22 11.55 -4.79
CA THR A 39 7.93 10.82 -6.04
C THR A 39 8.62 9.46 -6.12
N LEU A 40 9.92 9.39 -5.79
CA LEU A 40 10.66 8.12 -5.84
C LEU A 40 10.18 7.14 -4.76
N THR A 41 9.81 7.63 -3.58
CA THR A 41 9.22 6.82 -2.51
C THR A 41 7.87 6.25 -2.92
N ILE A 42 7.03 7.06 -3.56
CA ILE A 42 5.73 6.61 -4.11
C ILE A 42 5.98 5.51 -5.15
N ALA A 43 6.90 5.72 -6.09
CA ALA A 43 7.21 4.71 -7.10
C ALA A 43 7.71 3.40 -6.47
N ALA A 44 8.60 3.47 -5.47
CA ALA A 44 9.11 2.29 -4.78
C ALA A 44 8.00 1.51 -4.03
N LEU A 45 7.10 2.22 -3.34
CA LEU A 45 5.97 1.60 -2.64
C LEU A 45 4.94 1.01 -3.61
N THR A 46 4.70 1.66 -4.75
CA THR A 46 3.88 1.11 -5.84
C THR A 46 4.46 -0.20 -6.35
N PHE A 47 5.77 -0.28 -6.60
CA PHE A 47 6.40 -1.54 -7.01
C PHE A 47 6.28 -2.65 -5.96
N ARG A 48 6.36 -2.31 -4.66
CA ARG A 48 6.12 -3.25 -3.58
C ARG A 48 4.68 -3.78 -3.64
N ALA A 49 3.70 -2.89 -3.63
CA ALA A 49 2.29 -3.27 -3.67
C ALA A 49 1.93 -4.09 -4.91
N SER A 50 2.49 -3.77 -6.08
CA SER A 50 2.30 -4.56 -7.30
C SER A 50 2.75 -6.02 -7.13
N ARG A 51 3.79 -6.30 -6.33
CA ARG A 51 4.17 -7.69 -6.03
C ARG A 51 3.12 -8.41 -5.17
N ALA A 52 2.47 -7.70 -4.25
CA ALA A 52 1.37 -8.25 -3.47
C ALA A 52 0.14 -8.51 -4.36
N VAL A 53 -0.19 -7.58 -5.25
CA VAL A 53 -1.26 -7.74 -6.25
C VAL A 53 -1.01 -8.98 -7.12
N LEU A 54 0.20 -9.15 -7.65
CA LEU A 54 0.54 -10.31 -8.47
C LEU A 54 0.40 -11.64 -7.72
N LYS A 55 0.77 -11.68 -6.43
CA LYS A 55 0.57 -12.87 -5.59
C LYS A 55 -0.91 -13.19 -5.42
N ASP A 56 -1.73 -12.20 -5.10
CA ASP A 56 -3.18 -12.39 -4.95
C ASP A 56 -3.82 -12.91 -6.24
N LEU A 57 -3.44 -12.34 -7.38
CA LEU A 57 -3.94 -12.77 -8.68
C LEU A 57 -3.52 -14.20 -9.04
N ALA A 58 -2.31 -14.61 -8.65
CA ALA A 58 -1.84 -15.98 -8.85
C ALA A 58 -2.65 -17.02 -8.07
N HIS A 59 -3.36 -16.63 -7.00
CA HIS A 59 -4.24 -17.51 -6.24
C HIS A 59 -5.66 -17.64 -6.83
N LEU A 60 -5.97 -16.90 -7.90
CA LEU A 60 -7.28 -16.94 -8.56
C LEU A 60 -7.34 -17.90 -9.76
N GLY A 61 -6.21 -18.50 -10.17
CA GLY A 61 -6.11 -19.52 -11.22
C GLY A 61 -5.84 -20.90 -10.64
#